data_AF-A0A968Q0G4-F1
#
_entry.id   AF-A0A968Q0G4-F1
#
_cell.length_a   1.000
_cell.length_b   1.000
_cell.length_c   1.000
_cell.angle_alpha   90.00
_cell.angle_beta   90.00
_cell.angle_gamma   90.00
#
_symmetry.space_group_name_H-M   'P 1'
#
loop_
_entity.id
_entity.type
_entity.pdbx_description
1 polymer ?
#
loop_
_entity_poly.entity_id
_entity_poly.type
_entity_poly.pdbx_seq_one_letter_code
_entity_poly.pdbx_strand_id
1 'polypeptide(L)'
;MEECNLRATFLAEHSGLTDQQISAFRNGKRPMQSDNLQRLIDALPPTARIAFFSKCMMSKIGEREISELLKAIALEMRRHADESDAESE
;
A
#
# COMPACT_ATOMS: atom_id res chain seq x y z
N MET A 1 0.04 -2.67 13.22
CA MET A 1 0.86 -2.59 11.99
C MET A 1 2.14 -1.87 12.37
N GLU A 2 3.26 -2.57 12.44
CA GLU A 2 4.56 -1.93 12.64
C GLU A 2 4.83 -1.02 11.44
N GLU A 3 4.91 0.29 11.66
CA GLU A 3 5.41 1.21 10.66
C GLU A 3 6.83 0.77 10.32
N CYS A 4 7.05 0.31 9.09
CA CYS A 4 8.38 -0.06 8.62
C CYS A 4 9.26 1.19 8.72
N ASN A 5 10.09 1.25 9.77
CA ASN A 5 10.89 2.43 10.10
C ASN A 5 12.12 2.49 9.18
N LEU A 6 11.84 2.70 7.89
CA LEU A 6 12.82 2.68 6.82
C LEU A 6 13.57 4.01 6.79
N ARG A 7 14.90 3.90 6.88
CA ARG A 7 15.81 5.04 6.72
C ARG A 7 15.85 5.46 5.25
N ALA A 8 15.97 6.77 5.03
CA ALA A 8 16.14 7.31 3.68
C ALA A 8 17.38 6.72 3.00
N THR A 9 18.46 6.52 3.75
CA THR A 9 19.74 5.99 3.26
C THR A 9 19.59 4.61 2.62
N PHE A 10 18.81 3.72 3.27
CA PHE A 10 18.50 2.41 2.73
C PHE A 10 17.78 2.51 1.39
N LEU A 11 16.78 3.40 1.30
CA LEU A 11 16.01 3.59 0.08
C LEU A 11 16.85 4.25 -1.02
N ALA A 12 17.76 5.16 -0.67
CA ALA A 12 18.67 5.81 -1.61
C ALA A 12 19.58 4.79 -2.30
N GLU A 13 20.19 3.90 -1.51
CA GLU A 13 21.06 2.82 -2.00
C GLU A 13 20.37 1.89 -3.00
N HIS A 14 19.08 1.60 -2.77
CA HIS A 14 18.35 0.59 -3.56
C HIS A 14 17.51 1.18 -4.70
N SER A 15 17.13 2.46 -4.61
CA SER A 15 16.35 3.14 -5.66
C SER A 15 17.23 3.92 -6.64
N GLY A 16 18.49 4.22 -6.27
CA GLY A 16 19.37 5.13 -7.01
C GLY A 16 18.88 6.58 -7.00
N LEU A 17 18.09 6.96 -6.00
CA LEU A 17 17.70 8.33 -5.69
C LEU A 17 18.55 8.85 -4.54
N THR A 18 18.64 10.17 -4.39
CA THR A 18 19.36 10.75 -3.24
C THR A 18 18.47 10.80 -2.00
N ASP A 19 19.10 10.75 -0.81
CA ASP A 19 18.42 10.97 0.47
C ASP A 19 17.62 12.26 0.50
N GLN A 20 18.15 13.30 -0.13
CA GLN A 20 17.51 14.60 -0.18
C GLN A 20 16.22 14.57 -1.02
N GLN A 21 16.22 13.84 -2.14
CA GLN A 21 15.01 13.64 -2.96
C GLN A 21 13.94 12.86 -2.19
N ILE A 22 14.34 11.77 -1.53
CA ILE A 22 13.43 10.92 -0.75
C ILE A 22 12.85 11.69 0.45
N SER A 23 13.70 12.42 1.18
CA SER A 23 13.30 13.23 2.32
C SER A 23 12.39 14.40 1.91
N ALA A 24 12.70 15.08 0.81
CA ALA A 24 11.84 16.15 0.28
C ALA A 24 10.44 15.62 -0.11
N PHE A 25 10.37 14.43 -0.71
CA PHE A 25 9.11 13.78 -1.05
C PHE A 25 8.33 13.34 0.19
N ARG A 26 8.96 12.61 1.14
CA ARG A 26 8.32 12.17 2.39
C ARG A 26 7.69 13.31 3.19
N ASN A 27 8.36 14.46 3.21
CA ASN A 27 7.92 15.64 3.95
C ASN A 27 6.97 16.55 3.13
N GLY A 28 6.55 16.12 1.94
CA GLY A 28 5.65 16.89 1.06
C GLY A 28 6.26 18.19 0.51
N LYS A 29 7.58 18.39 0.65
CA LYS A 29 8.27 19.61 0.19
C LYS A 29 8.42 19.66 -1.32
N ARG A 30 8.56 18.51 -1.97
CA ARG A 30 8.70 18.43 -3.42
C ARG A 30 8.00 17.19 -3.98
N PRO A 31 7.15 17.34 -5.01
CA PRO A 31 6.60 16.20 -5.72
C PRO A 31 7.71 15.45 -6.48
N MET A 32 7.56 14.13 -6.57
CA MET A 32 8.48 13.25 -7.28
C MET A 32 7.93 12.93 -8.68
N GLN A 33 8.81 12.86 -9.67
CA GLN A 33 8.45 12.40 -11.02
C GLN A 33 8.06 10.92 -11.00
N SER A 34 7.15 10.52 -11.88
CA SER A 34 6.56 9.17 -11.91
C SER A 34 7.62 8.06 -11.96
N ASP A 35 8.63 8.20 -12.81
CA ASP A 35 9.70 7.19 -12.96
C ASP A 35 10.53 7.03 -11.67
N ASN A 36 10.82 8.15 -11.00
CA ASN A 36 11.54 8.13 -9.73
C ASN A 36 10.67 7.56 -8.61
N LEU A 37 9.37 7.87 -8.61
CA LEU A 37 8.44 7.30 -7.65
C LEU A 37 8.35 5.78 -7.82
N GLN A 38 8.27 5.28 -9.05
CA GLN A 38 8.27 3.85 -9.34
C GLN A 38 9.52 3.17 -8.78
N ARG A 39 10.71 3.72 -9.07
CA ARG A 39 11.99 3.21 -8.52
C ARG A 39 12.02 3.21 -6.99
N LEU A 40 11.45 4.22 -6.35
CA LEU A 40 11.35 4.28 -4.89
C LEU A 40 10.42 3.20 -4.34
N ILE A 41 9.26 2.98 -4.97
CA ILE A 41 8.29 1.94 -4.59
C ILE A 41 8.90 0.54 -4.78
N ASP A 42 9.67 0.35 -5.86
CA ASP A 42 10.32 -0.93 -6.15
C ASP A 42 11.45 -1.26 -5.18
N ALA A 43 12.08 -0.24 -4.59
CA ALA A 43 13.05 -0.39 -3.52
C ALA A 43 12.42 -0.66 -2.13
N LEU A 44 11.09 -0.55 -1.98
CA LEU A 44 10.43 -0.87 -0.72
C LEU A 44 10.42 -2.38 -0.47
N PRO A 45 10.67 -2.81 0.78
CA PRO A 45 10.34 -4.16 1.23
C PRO A 45 8.86 -4.50 0.97
N PRO A 46 8.51 -5.77 0.76
CA PRO A 46 7.15 -6.18 0.42
C PRO A 46 6.07 -5.63 1.37
N THR A 47 6.32 -5.71 2.68
CA THR A 47 5.41 -5.20 3.71
C THR A 47 5.22 -3.68 3.66
N ALA A 48 6.31 -2.94 3.44
CA ALA A 48 6.26 -1.48 3.32
C ALA A 48 5.56 -1.03 2.03
N ARG A 49 5.70 -1.79 0.95
CA ARG A 49 5.02 -1.54 -0.33
C ARG A 49 3.52 -1.72 -0.21
N ILE A 50 3.08 -2.80 0.45
CA ILE A 50 1.66 -3.03 0.76
C ILE A 50 1.12 -1.87 1.61
N ALA A 51 1.83 -1.49 2.67
CA ALA A 51 1.42 -0.36 3.52
C ALA A 51 1.31 0.96 2.73
N PHE A 52 2.25 1.24 1.83
CA PHE A 52 2.21 2.41 0.96
C PHE A 52 0.96 2.41 0.07
N PHE A 53 0.69 1.31 -0.63
CA PHE A 53 -0.49 1.20 -1.49
C PHE A 53 -1.80 1.27 -0.71
N SER A 54 -1.89 0.59 0.45
CA SER A 54 -3.05 0.70 1.34
C SER A 54 -3.30 2.15 1.76
N LYS A 55 -2.25 2.90 2.11
CA LYS A 55 -2.39 4.32 2.46
C LYS A 55 -2.80 5.17 1.25
N CYS A 56 -2.26 4.92 0.06
CA CYS A 56 -2.67 5.61 -1.16
C CYS A 56 -4.13 5.36 -1.52
N MET A 57 -4.60 4.11 -1.36
CA MET A 57 -5.99 3.74 -1.59
C MET A 57 -6.89 4.37 -0.51
N MET A 58 -6.59 4.15 0.76
CA MET A 58 -7.41 4.62 1.88
C MET A 58 -7.43 6.15 2.03
N SER A 59 -6.40 6.87 1.57
CA SER A 59 -6.40 8.34 1.62
C SER A 59 -7.42 9.00 0.69
N LYS A 60 -8.03 8.24 -0.23
CA LYS A 60 -9.04 8.73 -1.18
C LYS A 60 -10.39 8.02 -1.07
N ILE A 61 -10.51 7.03 -0.18
CA ILE A 61 -11.73 6.26 0.03
C ILE A 61 -12.44 6.88 1.24
N GLY A 62 -13.64 7.43 1.03
CA GLY A 62 -14.48 7.93 2.10
C GLY A 62 -15.12 6.78 2.90
N GLU A 63 -15.73 7.11 4.02
CA GLU A 63 -16.39 6.13 4.89
C GLU A 63 -17.43 5.28 4.14
N ARG A 64 -18.12 5.89 3.17
CA ARG A 64 -19.10 5.20 2.32
C ARG A 64 -18.45 4.11 1.48
N GLU A 65 -17.37 4.42 0.77
CA GLU A 65 -16.69 3.47 -0.10
C GLU A 65 -16.04 2.34 0.72
N ILE A 66 -15.55 2.64 1.94
CA ILE A 66 -15.09 1.60 2.89
C ILE A 66 -16.26 0.66 3.26
N SER A 67 -17.42 1.22 3.59
CA SER A 67 -18.61 0.44 3.96
C SER A 67 -19.06 -0.48 2.83
N GLU A 68 -19.09 0.02 1.59
CA GLU A 68 -19.45 -0.77 0.41
C GLU A 68 -18.43 -1.89 0.15
N LEU A 69 -17.14 -1.61 0.29
CA LEU A 69 -16.09 -2.62 0.14
C LEU A 69 -16.20 -3.72 1.22
N LEU A 70 -16.40 -3.36 2.48
CA LEU A 70 -16.56 -4.33 3.58
C LEU A 70 -17.79 -5.22 3.37
N LYS A 71 -18.90 -4.66 2.87
CA LYS A 71 -20.10 -5.44 2.52
C LYS A 71 -19.82 -6.43 1.40
N ALA A 72 -19.11 -6.01 0.35
CA ALA A 72 -18.74 -6.87 -0.77
C ALA A 72 -17.84 -8.03 -0.31
N ILE A 73 -16.83 -7.75 0.53
CA ILE A 73 -15.96 -8.78 1.12
C ILE A 73 -16.77 -9.77 1.95
N ALA A 74 -17.66 -9.28 2.83
CA ALA A 74 -18.50 -10.16 3.65
C ALA A 74 -19.43 -11.06 2.82
N LEU A 75 -19.96 -10.53 1.71
CA LEU A 75 -20.78 -11.30 0.78
C LEU A 75 -19.98 -12.42 0.11
N GLU A 76 -18.76 -12.11 -0.31
CA GLU A 76 -17.87 -13.07 -0.97
C GLU A 76 -17.38 -14.16 -0.01
N MET A 77 -17.04 -13.81 1.21
CA MET A 77 -16.67 -14.77 2.26
C MET A 77 -17.82 -15.74 2.57
N ARG A 78 -19.05 -15.23 2.59
CA ARG A 78 -20.24 -16.08 2.76
C ARG A 78 -20.43 -17.02 1.57
N ARG A 79 -20.27 -16.53 0.34
CA ARG A 79 -20.36 -17.36 -0.88
C ARG A 79 -19.39 -18.54 -0.83
N HIS A 80 -18.15 -18.29 -0.40
CA HIS A 80 -17.15 -19.34 -0.23
C HIS A 80 -17.50 -20.35 0.87
N ALA A 81 -18.13 -19.92 1.96
CA ALA A 81 -18.58 -20.84 3.03
C ALA A 81 -19.76 -21.71 2.55
N ASP A 82 -20.74 -21.11 1.90
CA ASP A 82 -21.91 -21.81 1.35
C ASP A 82 -21.48 -22.83 0.27
N GLU A 83 -20.45 -22.52 -0.53
CA GLU A 83 -19.86 -23.44 -1.52
C GLU A 83 -19.08 -24.60 -0.87
N SER A 84 -18.34 -24.36 0.23
CA SER A 84 -17.63 -25.44 0.92
C SER A 84 -18.55 -26.43 1.63
N ASP A 85 -19.70 -25.95 2.10
CA ASP A 85 -20.71 -26.80 2.74
C ASP A 85 -21.45 -27.66 1.71
N ALA A 86 -21.71 -27.12 0.51
CA ALA A 86 -22.36 -27.86 -0.58
C ALA A 86 -21.50 -28.94 -1.25
N GLU A 87 -20.17 -28.84 -1.16
CA GLU A 87 -19.23 -29.87 -1.65
C GLU A 87 -18.96 -31.00 -0.64
N SER A 88 -19.47 -30.86 0.59
CA SER A 88 -19.28 -31.82 1.69
C SER A 88 -20.49 -32.73 1.97
N GLU A 89 -21.62 -32.55 1.25
CA GLU A 89 -22.83 -33.39 1.27
C GLU A 89 -22.92 -34.33 0.05
#